data_AF-A0A2N9Y865-F1
#
_entry.id   AF-A0A2N9Y865-F1
#
_cell.length_a   1.000
_cell.length_b   1.000
_cell.length_c   1.000
_cell.angle_alpha   90.00
_cell.angle_beta   90.00
_cell.angle_gamma   90.00
#
_symmetry.space_group_name_H-M   'P 1'
#
loop_
_entity.id
_entity.type
_entity.pdbx_description
1 polymer ?
#
loop_
_entity_poly.entity_id
_entity_poly.type
_entity_poly.pdbx_seq_one_letter_code
_entity_poly.pdbx_strand_id
1 'polypeptide(L)' 'MKLIKKVILMCVLLCLVGCAANKSVSCVGWLPIYLDKQDINVISSNLARDILKHNQQGARLCGWQNE' A
#
# COMPACT_ATOMS: atom_id res chain seq x y z
N MET A 1 -21.83 15.47 -32.93
CA MET A 1 -22.17 14.75 -31.68
C MET A 1 -21.53 13.36 -31.50
N LYS A 2 -21.22 12.61 -32.56
CA LYS A 2 -20.59 11.26 -32.42
C LYS A 2 -19.21 11.30 -31.73
N LEU A 3 -18.40 12.33 -32.00
CA LEU A 3 -17.07 12.50 -31.42
C LEU A 3 -17.14 12.78 -29.89
N ILE A 4 -18.02 13.68 -29.47
CA ILE A 4 -18.23 14.05 -28.06
C ILE A 4 -18.64 12.82 -27.23
N LYS A 5 -19.56 11.97 -27.75
CA LYS A 5 -19.95 10.72 -27.08
C LYS A 5 -18.78 9.75 -26.88
N LYS A 6 -17.85 9.66 -27.85
CA LYS A 6 -16.65 8.82 -27.74
C LYS A 6 -15.67 9.35 -26.69
N VAL A 7 -15.46 10.67 -26.66
CA VAL A 7 -14.58 11.33 -25.67
C VAL A 7 -15.12 11.14 -24.26
N ILE A 8 -16.43 11.33 -24.05
CA ILE A 8 -17.07 11.09 -22.74
C ILE A 8 -16.89 9.63 -22.31
N LEU A 9 -17.13 8.67 -23.22
CA LEU A 9 -16.95 7.25 -22.93
C LEU A 9 -15.50 6.92 -22.56
N MET A 10 -14.51 7.47 -23.27
CA MET A 10 -13.09 7.30 -22.95
C MET A 10 -12.74 7.88 -21.58
N CYS A 11 -13.21 9.08 -21.24
CA CYS A 11 -13.00 9.68 -19.91
C CYS A 11 -13.58 8.80 -18.80
N VAL A 12 -14.81 8.28 -18.97
CA VAL A 12 -15.44 7.41 -17.97
C VAL A 12 -14.62 6.12 -17.77
N LEU A 13 -14.14 5.50 -18.86
CA LEU A 13 -13.30 4.31 -18.79
C LEU A 13 -11.96 4.58 -18.09
N LEU A 14 -11.33 5.74 -18.33
CA LEU A 14 -10.10 6.15 -17.67
C LEU A 14 -10.27 6.40 -16.16
N CYS A 15 -11.41 6.97 -15.74
CA CYS A 15 -11.71 7.14 -14.31
C CYS A 15 -11.93 5.80 -13.58
N LEU A 16 -12.46 4.79 -14.28
CA LEU A 16 -12.72 3.47 -13.71
C LEU A 16 -11.44 2.64 -13.48
N VAL A 17 -10.43 2.75 -14.36
CA VAL A 17 -9.16 2.02 -14.19
C VAL A 17 -8.32 2.52 -13.01
N GLY A 18 -8.45 3.79 -12.62
CA GLY A 18 -7.73 4.36 -11.47
C GLY A 18 -8.14 3.78 -10.12
N CYS A 19 -9.39 3.31 -9.98
CA CYS A 19 -9.87 2.71 -8.73
C CYS A 19 -9.39 1.26 -8.53
N ALA A 20 -9.15 0.51 -9.60
CA ALA A 20 -8.77 -0.90 -9.52
C ALA A 20 -7.27 -1.11 -9.24
N ALA A 21 -6.40 -0.21 -9.71
CA ALA A 21 -4.94 -0.33 -9.54
C ALA A 21 -4.45 0.03 -8.11
N ASN A 22 -5.32 0.57 -7.25
CA ASN A 22 -4.86 1.23 -6.04
C ASN A 22 -4.50 0.23 -4.91
N LYS A 23 -5.16 -0.93 -4.82
CA LYS A 23 -4.92 -1.84 -3.69
C LYS A 23 -3.53 -2.49 -3.74
N SER A 24 -3.07 -2.98 -4.88
CA SER A 24 -1.77 -3.65 -5.00
C SER A 24 -0.60 -2.65 -5.01
N VAL A 25 -0.69 -1.57 -5.78
CA VAL A 25 0.37 -0.55 -5.88
C VAL A 25 0.51 0.23 -4.57
N SER A 26 -0.61 0.50 -3.87
CA SER A 26 -0.55 1.16 -2.56
C SER A 26 0.10 0.30 -1.48
N CYS A 27 -0.04 -1.02 -1.54
CA CYS A 27 0.43 -1.93 -0.49
C CYS A 27 1.92 -2.30 -0.56
N VAL A 28 2.61 -2.00 -1.66
CA VAL A 28 4.07 -2.20 -1.78
C VAL A 28 4.82 -1.39 -0.72
N GLY A 29 4.38 -0.15 -0.47
CA GLY A 29 4.97 0.71 0.57
C GLY A 29 4.67 0.26 2.01
N TRP A 30 3.82 -0.75 2.18
CA TRP A 30 3.42 -1.31 3.48
C TRP A 30 3.90 -2.75 3.67
N LEU A 31 4.86 -3.21 2.87
CA LEU A 31 5.46 -4.53 3.04
C LEU A 31 6.02 -4.68 4.46
N PRO A 32 5.78 -5.81 5.15
CA PRO A 32 6.21 -5.99 6.52
C PRO A 32 7.74 -5.95 6.63
N ILE A 33 8.22 -5.23 7.64
CA ILE A 33 9.65 -5.14 7.97
C ILE A 33 9.93 -6.09 9.13
N TYR A 34 10.76 -7.11 8.88
CA TYR A 34 11.23 -8.04 9.90
C TYR A 34 12.69 -7.74 10.23
N LEU A 35 13.01 -7.77 11.52
CA LEU A 35 14.35 -7.55 12.03
C LEU A 35 14.97 -8.89 12.38
N ASP A 36 16.25 -9.06 12.04
CA ASP A 36 16.99 -10.22 12.50
C ASP A 36 17.53 -10.03 13.92
N LYS A 37 18.21 -11.06 14.46
CA LYS A 37 18.77 -11.00 15.82
C LYS A 37 19.84 -9.91 15.99
N GLN A 38 20.57 -9.57 14.94
CA GLN A 38 21.60 -8.55 14.99
C GLN A 38 20.97 -7.16 15.03
N ASP A 39 19.94 -6.94 14.20
CA ASP A 39 19.17 -5.69 14.16
C ASP A 39 18.52 -5.37 15.50
N ILE A 40 17.96 -6.38 16.17
CA ILE A 40 17.30 -6.22 17.49
C ILE A 40 18.27 -5.68 18.54
N ASN A 41 19.56 -6.00 18.46
CA ASN A 41 20.55 -5.56 19.45
C ASN A 41 20.98 -4.10 19.29
N VAL A 42 20.78 -3.51 18.10
CA VAL A 42 21.27 -2.17 17.75
C VAL A 42 20.14 -1.16 17.57
N ILE A 43 18.91 -1.62 17.38
CA ILE A 43 17.76 -0.76 17.14
C ILE A 43 17.39 0.07 18.39
N SER A 44 16.98 1.31 18.16
CA SER A 44 16.39 2.14 19.23
C SER A 44 14.95 1.72 19.53
N SER A 45 14.51 1.92 20.77
CA SER A 45 13.12 1.64 21.19
C SER A 45 12.08 2.44 20.40
N ASN A 46 12.41 3.66 19.96
CA ASN A 46 11.54 4.48 19.12
C ASN A 46 11.39 3.89 17.71
N LEU A 47 12.51 3.52 17.09
CA LEU A 47 12.48 2.91 15.75
C LEU A 47 11.74 1.57 15.76
N ALA A 48 11.94 0.74 16.79
CA ALA A 48 11.20 -0.50 16.97
C ALA A 48 9.68 -0.26 17.05
N ARG A 49 9.26 0.78 17.79
CA ARG A 49 7.84 1.15 17.89
C ARG A 49 7.26 1.62 16.56
N ASP A 50 8.03 2.38 15.78
CA ASP A 50 7.57 2.90 14.50
C ASP A 50 7.47 1.78 13.44
N ILE A 51 8.40 0.81 13.45
CA ILE A 51 8.30 -0.41 12.63
C ILE A 51 7.04 -1.22 13.02
N LEU A 52 6.76 -1.39 14.31
CA LEU A 52 5.56 -2.09 14.76
C LEU A 52 4.28 -1.41 14.27
N LYS A 53 4.18 -0.07 14.39
CA LYS A 53 3.04 0.70 13.87
C LYS A 53 2.90 0.54 12.36
N HIS A 54 4.02 0.60 11.64
CA HIS A 54 4.05 0.40 10.19
C HIS A 54 3.47 -0.96 9.79
N ASN A 55 3.98 -2.05 10.40
CA ASN A 55 3.53 -3.41 10.09
C ASN A 55 2.06 -3.62 10.47
N GLN A 56 1.61 -3.10 11.61
CA GLN A 56 0.20 -3.16 12.01
C GLN A 56 -0.72 -2.45 11.01
N GLN A 57 -0.28 -1.30 10.48
CA GLN A 57 -1.04 -0.59 9.47
C GLN A 57 -1.07 -1.35 8.13
N GLY A 58 0.05 -1.95 7.73
CA GLY A 58 0.10 -2.88 6.60
C GLY A 58 -0.83 -4.08 6.78
N ALA A 59 -0.84 -4.72 7.95
CA ALA A 59 -1.75 -5.81 8.25
C ALA A 59 -3.23 -5.38 8.13
N ARG A 60 -3.58 -4.21 8.66
CA ARG A 60 -4.95 -3.67 8.61
C ARG A 60 -5.41 -3.29 7.21
N LEU A 61 -4.56 -2.60 6.44
CA LEU A 61 -4.93 -2.03 5.13
C LEU A 61 -4.72 -3.01 3.98
N CYS A 62 -3.68 -3.84 4.08
CA CYS A 62 -3.20 -4.70 3.01
C CYS A 62 -3.38 -6.20 3.29
N GLY A 63 -3.75 -6.57 4.52
CA GLY A 63 -3.97 -7.97 4.90
C GLY A 63 -2.68 -8.77 5.07
N TRP A 64 -1.54 -8.09 5.26
CA TRP A 64 -0.28 -8.75 5.56
C TRP A 64 -0.37 -9.50 6.89
N GLN A 65 0.24 -10.69 6.94
CA GLN A 65 0.32 -11.48 8.16
C GLN A 65 1.48 -10.94 9.00
N ASN A 66 1.19 -10.68 10.28
CA ASN A 66 2.24 -10.49 11.27
C ASN A 66 2.58 -11.89 11.77
N GLU A 67 3.75 -12.41 11.40
CA GLU A 67 4.29 -13.66 11.95
C GLU A 67 4.88 -13.42 13.34
#